data_AF-X1JU12-F1
#
_entry.id   AF-X1JU12-F1
#
_cell.length_a   1.000
_cell.length_b   1.000
_cell.length_c   1.000
_cell.angle_alpha   90.00
_cell.angle_beta   90.00
_cell.angle_gamma   90.00
#
_symmetry.space_group_name_H-M   'P 1'
#
loop_
_entity.id
_entity.type
_entity.pdbx_description
1 polymer ?
#
loop_
_entity_poly.entity_id
_entity_poly.type
_entity_poly.pdbx_seq_one_letter_code
_entity_poly.pdbx_strand_id
1 'polypeptide(L)'
;MKRVKVNPWNPLPPYAQIEEKLVRSKGFSSLKTHTKWLFVEFRLRYKGNNPREIIFLESEGKEIMDPRTFTEDCRELVKRGFIDLVKRGGFYKQPHIWGLSKRWEKYGTKGFIEVDMDKIFPEILKKK
;
A
#
# COMPACT_ATOMS: atom_id res chain seq x y z
N MET A 1 -0.44 -3.80 27.91
CA MET A 1 -1.19 -3.84 26.63
C MET A 1 -2.24 -4.96 26.70
N LYS A 2 -3.53 -4.63 26.61
CA LYS A 2 -4.60 -5.65 26.62
C LYS A 2 -4.65 -6.31 25.24
N ARG A 3 -4.39 -7.63 25.16
CA ARG A 3 -4.62 -8.42 23.93
C ARG A 3 -6.11 -8.40 23.63
N VAL A 4 -6.50 -7.80 22.52
CA VAL A 4 -7.88 -7.89 22.01
C VAL A 4 -8.14 -9.37 21.71
N LYS A 5 -9.05 -10.00 22.44
CA LYS A 5 -9.51 -11.37 22.16
C LYS A 5 -10.28 -11.30 20.84
N VAL A 6 -9.70 -11.83 19.77
CA VAL A 6 -10.38 -11.96 18.48
C VAL A 6 -11.50 -13.00 18.68
N ASN A 7 -12.75 -12.59 18.54
CA ASN A 7 -13.90 -13.48 18.64
C ASN A 7 -13.87 -14.48 17.47
N PRO A 8 -13.82 -15.81 17.70
CA PRO A 8 -13.78 -16.80 16.63
C PRO A 8 -15.04 -16.81 15.74
N TRP A 9 -16.14 -16.21 16.21
CA TRP A 9 -17.40 -16.08 15.47
C TRP A 9 -17.57 -14.74 14.74
N ASN A 10 -16.59 -13.84 14.85
CA ASN A 10 -16.50 -12.66 13.99
C ASN A 10 -15.16 -12.69 13.25
N PRO A 11 -14.92 -13.72 12.41
CA PRO A 11 -13.72 -13.73 11.58
C PRO A 11 -13.70 -12.46 10.76
N LEU A 12 -12.52 -11.84 10.64
CA LEU A 12 -12.34 -10.81 9.64
C LEU A 12 -12.83 -11.37 8.30
N PRO A 13 -13.63 -10.60 7.55
CA PRO A 13 -14.23 -11.10 6.33
C PRO A 13 -13.14 -11.70 5.42
N PRO A 14 -13.37 -12.86 4.76
CA PRO A 14 -12.39 -13.51 3.91
C PRO A 14 -12.15 -12.75 2.59
N TYR A 15 -12.58 -11.49 2.53
CA TYR A 15 -12.56 -10.62 1.37
C TYR A 15 -12.02 -9.25 1.76
N ALA A 16 -11.37 -8.59 0.81
CA ALA A 16 -11.01 -7.19 0.93
C ALA A 16 -12.24 -6.33 0.68
N GLN A 17 -12.70 -5.58 1.69
CA GLN A 17 -13.72 -4.57 1.46
C GLN A 17 -13.12 -3.39 0.70
N ILE A 18 -13.67 -3.02 -0.44
CA ILE A 18 -13.25 -1.85 -1.22
C ILE A 18 -14.45 -0.93 -1.38
N GLU A 19 -14.28 0.35 -1.04
CA GLU A 19 -15.35 1.33 -1.15
C GLU A 19 -15.62 1.65 -2.62
N GLU A 20 -16.90 1.75 -3.02
CA GLU A 20 -17.26 2.07 -4.41
C GLU A 20 -16.69 3.43 -4.85
N LYS A 21 -16.73 4.45 -3.96
CA LYS A 21 -16.11 5.77 -4.19
C LYS A 21 -14.62 5.67 -4.50
N LEU A 22 -13.92 4.68 -3.94
CA LEU A 22 -12.50 4.44 -4.23
C LEU A 22 -12.36 3.89 -5.64
N VAL A 23 -13.11 2.84 -5.98
CA VAL A 23 -13.05 2.19 -7.30
C VAL A 23 -13.38 3.18 -8.42
N ARG A 24 -14.38 4.03 -8.22
CA ARG A 24 -14.80 5.05 -9.19
C ARG A 24 -13.95 6.31 -9.18
N SER A 25 -13.04 6.47 -8.22
CA SER A 25 -12.18 7.66 -8.14
C SER A 25 -11.28 7.76 -9.37
N LYS A 26 -10.98 9.00 -9.80
CA LYS A 26 -10.06 9.29 -10.91
C LYS A 26 -8.68 8.64 -10.68
N GLY A 27 -8.22 8.64 -9.43
CA GLY A 27 -6.95 8.05 -9.05
C GLY A 27 -6.90 6.54 -9.26
N PHE A 28 -7.98 5.82 -8.96
CA PHE A 28 -8.02 4.36 -9.02
C PHE A 28 -8.38 3.85 -10.42
N SER A 29 -9.35 4.48 -11.09
CA SER A 29 -9.81 4.05 -12.42
C SER A 29 -8.69 4.05 -13.46
N SER A 30 -7.78 5.04 -13.37
CA SER A 30 -6.61 5.20 -14.24
C SER A 30 -5.38 4.37 -13.85
N LEU A 31 -5.47 3.52 -12.81
CA LEU A 31 -4.39 2.57 -12.48
C LEU A 31 -4.36 1.42 -13.49
N LYS A 32 -3.17 0.84 -13.70
CA LYS A 32 -3.01 -0.41 -14.43
C LYS A 32 -3.67 -1.56 -13.65
N THR A 33 -4.04 -2.63 -14.36
CA THR A 33 -4.73 -3.78 -13.76
C THR A 33 -3.93 -4.44 -12.63
N HIS A 34 -2.62 -4.64 -12.81
CA HIS A 34 -1.74 -5.19 -11.79
C HIS A 34 -1.61 -4.27 -10.57
N THR A 35 -1.53 -2.95 -10.78
CA THR A 35 -1.49 -1.99 -9.67
C THR A 35 -2.79 -1.99 -8.86
N LYS A 36 -3.94 -2.13 -9.54
CA LYS A 36 -5.25 -2.32 -8.88
C LYS A 36 -5.25 -3.60 -8.05
N TRP A 37 -4.78 -4.71 -8.61
CA TRP A 37 -4.69 -6.00 -7.90
C TRP A 37 -3.76 -5.90 -6.68
N LEU A 38 -2.61 -5.22 -6.82
CA LEU A 38 -1.70 -5.00 -5.72
C LEU A 38 -2.36 -4.23 -4.56
N PHE A 39 -3.21 -3.24 -4.85
CA PHE A 39 -3.99 -2.57 -3.81
C PHE A 39 -4.98 -3.52 -3.11
N VAL A 40 -5.60 -4.45 -3.84
CA VAL A 40 -6.44 -5.49 -3.24
C VAL A 40 -5.62 -6.37 -2.28
N GLU A 41 -4.42 -6.77 -2.66
CA GLU A 41 -3.49 -7.54 -1.81
C GLU A 41 -3.13 -6.80 -0.52
N PHE A 42 -2.93 -5.47 -0.59
CA PHE A 42 -2.77 -4.63 0.60
C PHE A 42 -4.04 -4.64 1.48
N ARG A 43 -5.24 -4.59 0.89
CA ARG A 43 -6.50 -4.63 1.63
C ARG A 43 -6.78 -6.00 2.26
N LEU A 44 -6.37 -7.11 1.64
CA LEU A 44 -6.48 -8.46 2.22
C LEU A 44 -5.59 -8.64 3.46
N ARG A 45 -4.45 -7.94 3.50
CA ARG A 45 -3.52 -7.90 4.63
C ARG A 45 -3.99 -6.97 5.77
N TYR A 46 -4.97 -6.11 5.51
CA TYR A 46 -5.60 -5.30 6.55
C TYR A 46 -6.56 -6.13 7.41
N LYS A 47 -6.33 -6.12 8.71
CA LYS A 47 -7.04 -6.91 9.73
C LYS A 47 -7.92 -6.06 10.64
N GLY A 48 -8.28 -4.84 10.21
CA GLY A 48 -9.14 -3.94 10.98
C GLY A 48 -8.43 -3.11 12.06
N ASN A 49 -7.31 -3.60 12.60
CA ASN A 49 -6.56 -2.94 13.67
C ASN A 49 -5.10 -2.58 13.30
N ASN A 50 -4.65 -2.92 12.08
CA ASN A 50 -3.28 -2.69 11.61
C ASN A 50 -3.20 -1.73 10.40
N PRO A 51 -3.94 -0.60 10.34
CA PRO A 51 -4.00 0.22 9.13
C PRO A 51 -2.65 0.87 8.76
N ARG A 52 -1.68 0.87 9.67
CA ARG A 52 -0.32 1.42 9.47
C ARG A 52 0.78 0.40 9.78
N GLU A 53 0.41 -0.87 9.88
CA GLU A 53 1.31 -1.97 10.23
C GLU A 53 1.15 -3.12 9.23
N ILE A 54 0.97 -2.78 7.96
CA ILE A 54 0.86 -3.77 6.88
C ILE A 54 2.27 -4.12 6.41
N ILE A 55 2.62 -5.39 6.51
CA ILE A 55 3.85 -5.94 5.96
C ILE A 55 3.49 -6.67 4.67
N PHE A 56 4.18 -6.31 3.59
CA PHE A 56 4.09 -6.99 2.31
C PHE A 56 5.51 -7.13 1.77
N LEU A 57 6.02 -8.35 1.81
CA LEU A 57 7.38 -8.66 1.41
C LEU A 57 7.50 -8.67 -0.10
N GLU A 58 8.65 -8.23 -0.61
CA GLU A 58 8.97 -8.34 -2.04
C GLU A 58 8.92 -9.81 -2.49
N SER A 59 9.32 -10.77 -1.64
CA SER A 59 9.23 -12.20 -1.93
C SER A 59 7.81 -12.68 -2.16
N GLU A 60 6.84 -12.18 -1.39
CA GLU A 60 5.41 -12.48 -1.59
C GLU A 60 4.90 -11.78 -2.87
N GLY A 61 5.36 -10.55 -3.12
CA GLY A 61 5.06 -9.81 -4.35
C GLY A 61 5.56 -10.52 -5.62
N LYS A 62 6.67 -11.24 -5.53
CA LYS A 62 7.25 -12.01 -6.64
C LYS A 62 6.40 -13.19 -7.08
N GLU A 63 5.56 -13.72 -6.19
CA GLU A 63 4.66 -14.83 -6.51
C GLU A 63 3.51 -14.38 -7.41
N ILE A 64 3.19 -13.08 -7.40
CA ILE A 64 2.07 -12.51 -8.16
C ILE A 64 2.51 -11.68 -9.38
N MET A 65 3.71 -11.08 -9.35
CA MET A 65 4.23 -10.26 -10.44
C MET A 65 5.75 -10.14 -10.42
N ASP A 66 6.34 -9.57 -11.47
CA ASP A 66 7.77 -9.29 -11.52
C ASP A 66 8.22 -8.34 -10.39
N PRO A 67 9.37 -8.58 -9.73
CA PRO A 67 9.90 -7.73 -8.66
C PRO A 67 9.98 -6.23 -8.97
N ARG A 68 10.36 -5.90 -10.21
CA ARG A 68 10.47 -4.52 -10.67
C ARG A 68 9.10 -3.91 -10.79
N THR A 69 8.15 -4.62 -11.40
CA THR A 69 6.75 -4.20 -11.49
C THR A 69 6.14 -4.01 -10.11
N PHE A 70 6.40 -4.92 -9.15
CA PHE A 70 5.95 -4.78 -7.76
C PHE A 70 6.44 -3.47 -7.13
N THR A 71 7.72 -3.16 -7.31
CA THR A 71 8.33 -1.94 -6.77
C THR A 71 7.74 -0.68 -7.43
N GLU A 72 7.60 -0.69 -8.76
CA GLU A 72 7.01 0.41 -9.53
C GLU A 72 5.54 0.65 -9.14
N ASP A 73 4.76 -0.42 -8.97
CA ASP A 73 3.37 -0.35 -8.55
C ASP A 73 3.20 0.14 -7.11
N CYS A 74 4.04 -0.32 -6.18
CA CYS A 74 4.06 0.21 -4.81
C CYS A 74 4.29 1.73 -4.82
N ARG A 75 5.26 2.18 -5.63
CA ARG A 75 5.56 3.62 -5.79
C ARG A 75 4.37 4.37 -6.36
N GLU A 76 3.67 3.80 -7.35
CA GLU A 76 2.49 4.42 -7.94
C GLU A 76 1.33 4.52 -6.94
N LEU A 77 1.09 3.49 -6.14
CA LEU A 77 0.08 3.51 -5.08
C LEU A 77 0.41 4.55 -4.00
N VAL A 78 1.68 4.73 -3.64
CA VAL A 78 2.13 5.80 -2.73
C VAL A 78 1.91 7.18 -3.35
N LYS A 79 2.31 7.34 -4.62
CA LYS A 79 2.20 8.61 -5.35
C LYS A 79 0.76 9.08 -5.45
N ARG A 80 -0.18 8.17 -5.70
CA ARG A 80 -1.61 8.48 -5.78
C ARG A 80 -2.33 8.51 -4.42
N GLY A 81 -1.62 8.18 -3.34
CA GLY A 81 -2.14 8.31 -1.98
C GLY A 81 -3.10 7.20 -1.56
N PHE A 82 -2.94 6.00 -2.12
CA PHE A 82 -3.66 4.79 -1.70
C PHE A 82 -2.99 4.08 -0.54
N ILE A 83 -1.66 4.09 -0.52
CA ILE A 83 -0.83 3.57 0.57
C ILE A 83 0.22 4.62 0.98
N ASP A 84 0.79 4.46 2.16
CA ASP A 84 1.91 5.25 2.66
C ASP A 84 3.01 4.31 3.16
N LEU A 85 4.28 4.67 2.94
CA LEU A 85 5.39 4.00 3.60
C LEU A 85 5.51 4.57 5.02
N VAL A 86 5.15 3.75 6.02
CA VAL A 86 5.19 4.14 7.45
C VAL A 86 6.59 3.99 8.01
N LYS A 87 7.27 2.88 7.69
CA LYS A 87 8.67 2.65 8.06
C LYS A 87 9.41 2.02 6.90
N ARG A 88 10.55 2.63 6.54
CA ARG A 88 11.46 2.06 5.54
C ARG A 88 12.20 0.86 6.13
N GLY A 89 12.17 -0.25 5.40
CA GLY A 89 13.02 -1.42 5.64
C GLY A 89 14.38 -1.29 4.94
N GLY A 90 15.00 -2.43 4.64
CA GLY A 90 16.22 -2.54 3.83
C GLY A 90 17.47 -2.90 4.63
N PHE A 91 17.74 -2.21 5.74
CA PHE A 91 18.83 -2.63 6.64
C PHE A 91 18.50 -3.98 7.30
N TYR A 92 19.47 -4.89 7.34
CA TYR A 92 19.33 -6.23 7.93
C TYR A 92 18.12 -7.03 7.43
N LYS A 93 17.74 -6.86 6.15
CA LYS A 93 16.56 -7.51 5.55
C LYS A 93 15.24 -7.16 6.27
N GLN A 94 15.18 -6.02 6.95
CA GLN A 94 13.94 -5.57 7.56
C GLN A 94 12.90 -5.23 6.46
N PRO A 95 11.65 -5.66 6.63
CA PRO A 95 10.61 -5.36 5.65
C PRO A 95 10.16 -3.90 5.74
N HIS A 96 9.58 -3.42 4.65
CA HIS A 96 8.82 -2.17 4.68
C HIS A 96 7.55 -2.36 5.51
N ILE A 97 7.23 -1.34 6.31
CA ILE A 97 5.94 -1.22 6.98
C ILE A 97 5.13 -0.19 6.22
N TRP A 98 3.97 -0.62 5.74
CA TRP A 98 3.04 0.15 4.94
C TRP A 98 1.79 0.50 5.75
N GLY A 99 1.08 1.51 5.29
CA GLY A 99 -0.25 1.84 5.77
C GLY A 99 -1.20 2.17 4.64
N LEU A 100 -2.50 1.95 4.86
CA LEU A 100 -3.54 2.43 3.97
C LEU A 100 -3.68 3.96 4.15
N SER A 101 -3.87 4.66 3.05
CA SER A 101 -3.98 6.12 3.03
C SER A 101 -5.34 6.56 2.50
N LYS A 102 -5.78 7.74 2.93
CA LYS A 102 -6.97 8.43 2.41
C LYS A 102 -6.61 9.62 1.51
N ARG A 103 -5.32 9.85 1.22
CA ARG A 103 -4.88 10.96 0.37
C ARG A 103 -5.49 10.90 -1.03
N TRP A 104 -5.77 9.70 -1.53
CA TRP A 104 -6.44 9.48 -2.81
C TRP A 104 -7.79 10.19 -2.92
N GLU A 105 -8.50 10.46 -1.82
CA GLU A 105 -9.80 11.15 -1.84
C GLU A 105 -9.69 12.57 -2.43
N LYS A 106 -8.50 13.18 -2.33
CA LYS A 106 -8.20 14.50 -2.88
C LYS A 106 -7.39 14.45 -4.18
N TYR A 107 -7.11 13.27 -4.72
CA TYR A 107 -6.26 13.09 -5.91
C TYR A 107 -6.78 13.89 -7.11
N GLY A 108 -5.89 14.68 -7.73
CA GLY A 108 -6.23 15.56 -8.85
C GLY A 108 -6.96 16.86 -8.48
N THR A 109 -7.02 17.20 -7.19
CA THR A 109 -7.54 18.47 -6.68
C THR A 109 -6.41 19.32 -6.08
N LYS A 110 -6.65 20.63 -5.87
CA LYS A 110 -5.69 21.53 -5.21
C LYS A 110 -5.34 21.10 -3.78
N GLY A 111 -6.18 20.29 -3.12
CA GLY A 111 -5.97 19.81 -1.77
C GLY A 111 -5.19 18.50 -1.69
N PHE A 112 -4.68 17.98 -2.81
CA PHE A 112 -3.90 16.75 -2.82
C PHE A 112 -2.51 16.98 -2.19
N ILE A 113 -2.14 16.12 -1.25
CA ILE A 113 -0.81 16.13 -0.65
C ILE A 113 0.05 15.16 -1.45
N GLU A 114 0.86 15.71 -2.34
CA GLU A 114 1.90 14.96 -3.05
C GLU A 114 3.00 14.51 -2.09
N VAL A 115 3.60 13.39 -2.42
CA VAL A 115 4.69 12.81 -1.65
C VAL A 115 5.92 12.79 -2.53
N ASP A 116 7.01 13.32 -1.99
CA ASP A 116 8.33 13.27 -2.61
C ASP A 116 8.85 11.83 -2.56
N MET A 117 8.82 11.16 -3.72
CA MET A 117 9.24 9.78 -3.85
C MET A 117 10.75 9.60 -3.70
N ASP A 118 11.55 10.63 -4.01
CA ASP A 118 13.00 10.59 -3.87
C ASP A 118 13.39 10.73 -2.39
N LYS A 119 12.60 11.45 -1.61
CA LYS A 119 12.76 11.49 -0.16
C LYS A 119 12.42 10.16 0.51
N ILE A 120 11.39 9.45 0.03
CA ILE A 120 10.99 8.15 0.60
C ILE A 120 11.92 7.03 0.15
N PHE A 121 12.27 7.01 -1.14
CA PHE A 121 13.12 5.99 -1.77
C PHE A 121 14.32 6.65 -2.45
N PRO A 122 15.25 7.25 -1.69
CA PRO A 122 16.44 7.84 -2.25
C PRO A 122 17.25 6.77 -2.96
N GLU A 123 17.66 7.08 -4.18
CA GLU A 123 18.64 6.29 -4.92
C GLU A 123 19.96 6.31 -4.16
N ILE A 124 20.38 5.15 -3.67
CA ILE A 124 21.60 4.99 -2.88
C ILE A 124 22.86 5.20 -3.75
N LEU A 125 22.71 5.08 -5.08
CA LEU A 125 23.76 5.29 -6.06
C LEU A 125 23.20 6.17 -7.19
N LYS A 126 23.29 7.50 -7.06
CA LYS A 126 23.27 8.35 -8.25
C LYS A 126 24.50 7.97 -9.06
N LYS A 127 24.33 7.24 -10.17
CA LYS A 127 25.42 6.99 -11.11
C LYS A 127 25.96 8.36 -11.54
N LYS A 128 27.20 8.66 -11.15
CA LYS A 128 27.98 9.77 -11.70
C LYS A 128 28.25 9.53 -13.18
#